data_AF-E2A7H7-F1
#
_entry.id   AF-E2A7H7-F1
#
_cell.length_a   1.000
_cell.length_b   1.000
_cell.length_c   1.000
_cell.angle_alpha   90.00
_cell.angle_beta   90.00
_cell.angle_gamma   90.00
#
_symmetry.space_group_name_H-M   'P 1'
#
loop_
_entity.id
_entity.type
_entity.pdbx_description
1 polymer ?
#
loop_
_entity_poly.entity_id
_entity_poly.type
_entity_poly.pdbx_seq_one_letter_code
_entity_poly.pdbx_strand_id
1 'polypeptide(L)' 'EAVYRTIYNLEWYKWKPKQAKNLILLIGRVQVPFHITAGKIVPLTMTTFCSV' A
#
# COMPACT_ATOMS: atom_id res chain seq x y z
N GLU A 1 -2.57 0.41 -3.90
CA GLU A 1 -1.98 0.99 -5.12
C GLU A 1 -2.16 2.50 -5.28
N ALA A 2 -3.37 3.05 -5.42
CA ALA A 2 -3.56 4.49 -5.61
C ALA A 2 -2.94 5.34 -4.49
N VAL A 3 -3.21 4.98 -3.23
CA VAL A 3 -2.67 5.68 -2.05
C VAL A 3 -1.13 5.64 -2.01
N TYR A 4 -0.53 4.48 -2.30
CA TYR A 4 0.93 4.34 -2.38
C TYR A 4 1.53 5.29 -3.43
N ARG A 5 0.95 5.33 -4.64
CA ARG A 5 1.41 6.21 -5.73
C ARG A 5 1.27 7.68 -5.38
N THR A 6 0.14 8.08 -4.79
CA THR A 6 -0.09 9.46 -4.36
C THR A 6 0.94 9.89 -3.33
N ILE A 7 1.23 9.05 -2.33
CA ILE A 7 2.21 9.35 -1.29
C ILE A 7 3.63 9.39 -1.86
N TYR A 8 3.97 8.43 -2.74
CA TYR A 8 5.30 8.33 -3.34
C TYR A 8 5.65 9.56 -4.19
N ASN A 9 4.66 10.14 -4.87
CA ASN A 9 4.82 11.33 -5.72
C ASN A 9 4.89 12.65 -4.93
N LEU A 10 4.74 12.63 -3.61
CA LEU A 10 4.97 13.81 -2.79
C LEU A 10 6.47 14.13 -2.76
N GLU A 11 6.84 15.41 -2.77
CA GLU A 11 8.24 15.84 -2.58
C GLU A 11 8.67 15.73 -1.11
N TRP A 12 8.44 14.57 -0.49
CA TRP A 12 8.61 14.30 0.94
C TRP A 12 10.05 14.49 1.44
N TYR A 13 11.02 14.40 0.54
CA TYR A 13 12.42 14.69 0.81
C TYR A 13 12.69 16.18 1.11
N LYS A 14 11.76 17.08 0.78
CA LYS A 14 11.83 18.52 1.13
C LYS A 14 11.19 18.86 2.48
N TRP A 15 10.52 17.90 3.12
CA TRP A 15 9.75 18.14 4.34
C TRP A 15 10.63 18.14 5.59
N LYS A 16 10.10 18.62 6.72
CA LYS A 16 10.79 18.50 8.01
C LYS A 16 11.04 17.02 8.33
N PRO A 17 12.20 16.64 8.90
CA PRO A 17 12.55 15.24 9.13
C PRO A 17 11.50 14.42 9.89
N LYS A 18 10.81 15.06 10.85
CA LYS A 18 9.72 14.42 11.61
C LYS A 18 8.53 14.03 10.73
N GLN A 19 8.15 14.88 9.77
CA GLN A 19 7.04 14.63 8.85
C GLN A 19 7.43 13.59 7.80
N ALA A 20 8.65 13.68 7.25
CA ALA A 20 9.17 12.71 6.29
C ALA A 20 9.23 11.29 6.90
N LYS A 21 9.69 11.14 8.15
CA LYS A 21 9.71 9.85 8.86
C LYS A 21 8.31 9.23 8.99
N ASN A 22 7.30 10.03 9.34
CA ASN A 22 5.92 9.55 9.43
C ASN A 22 5.41 9.04 8.08
N LEU A 23 5.77 9.72 6.98
CA LEU A 23 5.38 9.31 5.64
C LEU A 23 6.05 8.00 5.20
N ILE A 24 7.33 7.80 5.51
CA ILE A 24 8.05 6.56 5.20
C ILE A 24 7.38 5.35 5.87
N LEU A 25 6.97 5.49 7.14
CA LEU A 25 6.22 4.45 7.84
C LEU A 25 4.87 4.15 7.16
N LEU A 26 4.19 5.20 6.70
CA LEU A 26 2.94 5.06 5.96
C LEU A 26 3.18 4.29 4.66
N ILE A 27 4.16 4.69 3.84
CA ILE A 27 4.53 4.00 2.59
C ILE A 27 4.75 2.51 2.82
N GLY A 28 5.56 2.14 3.82
CA GLY A 28 5.82 0.74 4.15
C GLY A 28 4.57 -0.04 4.55
N ARG A 29 3.60 0.60 5.21
CA ARG A 29 2.31 -0.02 5.54
C ARG A 29 1.42 -0.18 4.31
N VAL A 30 1.35 0.81 3.42
CA VAL A 30 0.44 0.74 2.24
C VAL A 30 0.97 -0.19 1.14
N GLN A 31 2.27 -0.49 1.15
CA GLN A 31 2.87 -1.48 0.25
C GLN A 31 2.37 -2.90 0.49
N VAL A 32 1.92 -3.22 1.70
CA VAL A 32 1.26 -4.50 1.99
C VAL A 32 -0.23 -4.32 1.70
N PRO A 33 -0.74 -4.83 0.58
CA PRO A 33 -2.16 -4.66 0.28
C PRO A 33 -2.96 -5.44 1.31
N PHE A 34 -4.06 -4.86 1.77
CA PHE A 34 -5.00 -5.58 2.61
C PHE A 34 -5.75 -6.60 1.75
N HIS A 35 -5.23 -7.84 1.72
CA HIS A 35 -5.85 -8.93 0.98
C HIS A 35 -6.87 -9.63 1.86
N ILE A 36 -8.13 -9.62 1.42
CA ILE A 36 -9.13 -10.54 1.98
C ILE A 36 -8.80 -11.92 1.42
N THR A 37 -8.74 -12.92 2.28
CA THR A 37 -8.41 -14.30 1.88
C THR A 37 -9.52 -15.26 2.30
N ALA A 38 -9.95 -16.16 1.42
CA ALA A 38 -10.78 -17.30 1.80
C ALA A 38 -9.91 -18.34 2.50
N GLY A 39 -10.33 -18.76 3.70
CA GLY A 39 -9.62 -19.77 4.51
C GLY A 39 -8.17 -19.43 4.87
N LYS A 40 -7.73 -18.16 4.73
CA LYS A 40 -6.33 -17.71 4.84
C LYS A 40 -5.38 -18.22 3.75
N ILE A 41 -5.91 -18.80 2.67
CA ILE A 41 -5.10 -19.43 1.62
C ILE A 41 -5.30 -18.73 0.28
N VAL A 42 -6.54 -18.45 -0.09
CA VAL A 42 -6.86 -17.93 -1.43
C VAL A 42 -7.14 -16.44 -1.33
N PRO A 43 -6.30 -15.55 -1.91
CA PRO A 43 -6.61 -14.13 -1.96
C PRO A 43 -7.84 -13.88 -2.83
N LEU A 44 -8.80 -13.13 -2.30
CA LEU A 44 -10.02 -12.71 -3.01
C LEU A 44 -9.70 -11.44 -3.80
N THR A 45 -9.27 -11.63 -5.04
CA THR A 45 -8.94 -10.55 -5.98
C THR A 45 -9.71 -10.73 -7.28
N MET A 46 -9.80 -9.68 -8.10
CA MET A 46 -10.40 -9.77 -9.43
C MET A 46 -9.67 -10.82 -10.30
N THR A 47 -8.35 -10.94 -10.14
CA THR A 47 -7.56 -11.98 -10.81
C THR A 47 -8.07 -13.38 -10.45
N THR A 48 -8.29 -13.65 -9.16
CA THR A 48 -8.83 -14.92 -8.68
C THR A 48 -10.24 -15.18 -9.21
N PHE A 49 -11.09 -14.14 -9.28
CA PHE A 49 -12.44 -14.24 -9.82
C PHE A 49 -12.44 -14.58 -11.32
N CYS A 50 -11.59 -13.92 -12.11
CA CYS A 50 -11.49 -14.15 -13.56
C CYS A 50 -10.69 -15.41 -13.94
N SER A 51 -9.92 -15.99 -13.02
CA SER A 51 -9.18 -17.22 -13.26
C SER A 51 -10.00 -18.50 -13.06
N VAL A 52 -11.21 -18.36 -12.51
CA VAL A 52 -12.22 -19.42 -12.39
C VAL A 52 -13.13 -19.36 -13.61
#